data_AF-A0A846IH82-F1
#
_entry.id   AF-A0A846IH82-F1
#
_cell.length_a   1.000
_cell.length_b   1.000
_cell.length_c   1.000
_cell.angle_alpha   90.00
_cell.angle_beta   90.00
_cell.angle_gamma   90.00
#
_symmetry.space_group_name_H-M   'P 1'
#
loop_
_entity.id
_entity.type
_entity.pdbx_description
1 polymer ?
#
loop_
_entity_poly.entity_id
_entity_poly.type
_entity_poly.pdbx_seq_one_letter_code
_entity_poly.pdbx_strand_id
1 'polypeptide(L)'
;MQYELNINAYKNKKVKKSFLLKMELSRMIFILIGGLLLSRVTLLFNQTQNNGIAPLGIAYLIVMGLKCNRSKTAMASIGVLLGYATINSKLPGGMVYLITAAALTLYYEVLNKSEKRKKEFTSFFIVFLSFIGYGVFANNYDLGVNITLALINALVVLPVYYIIKYSFNCLDEINSNYFFTSEEIVSMAILFCLFVAGIGDISIKYCSLRNVLALLLVVTIAYIGGASYGATMGVAMGIILGCSSNNMMASVGFYGVGGLVIGIFKDTGKIFSVLSGILIYFALGLYSESINSQFIIEVGASLAIFLFIPKNLYRNIEIEINTEKKQESINQIHLNELKEEFTLKLNDLSGVLNQVSKTLEVMDDNDRLLIKNKSCEFVESLADRVCIDCEKKNSCWRMNFNSTYNSFQTLIKSAEEESPILPKTLEASCVKHFTLLKSAQDIVTNHIVNSNIKDRFSEGRQIISSHINNISYSLSNVLDEFKREVTICSDLERIVKRGLNKSSIEYNDIFCYTDKNGRVKIKLT
;
A
#
# COMPACT_ATOMS: atom_id res chain seq x y z
N MET A 1 -41.30 -10.44 -14.63
CA MET A 1 -39.88 -10.88 -14.72
C MET A 1 -39.17 -10.45 -13.45
N GLN A 2 -39.04 -11.33 -12.45
CA GLN A 2 -38.28 -11.02 -11.23
C GLN A 2 -38.00 -12.31 -10.43
N TYR A 3 -37.12 -13.20 -10.92
CA TYR A 3 -36.72 -14.41 -10.17
C TYR A 3 -35.33 -14.96 -10.56
N GLU A 4 -34.29 -14.12 -10.68
CA GLU A 4 -32.92 -14.63 -10.97
C GLU A 4 -31.78 -14.11 -10.08
N LEU A 5 -32.03 -13.34 -9.01
CA LEU A 5 -30.94 -12.67 -8.27
C LEU A 5 -30.37 -13.37 -7.03
N ASN A 6 -30.81 -14.57 -6.65
CA ASN A 6 -30.40 -15.16 -5.34
C ASN A 6 -29.42 -16.35 -5.37
N ILE A 7 -29.05 -16.86 -6.55
CA ILE A 7 -28.18 -18.06 -6.63
C ILE A 7 -26.68 -17.70 -6.49
N ASN A 8 -26.27 -16.53 -6.98
CA ASN A 8 -24.86 -16.11 -6.96
C ASN A 8 -24.38 -15.63 -5.58
N ALA A 9 -25.27 -15.08 -4.74
CA ALA A 9 -24.93 -14.67 -3.38
C ALA A 9 -24.59 -15.88 -2.47
N TYR A 10 -25.26 -17.01 -2.66
CA TYR A 10 -25.07 -18.22 -1.85
C TYR A 10 -23.74 -18.93 -2.16
N LYS A 11 -23.32 -18.93 -3.44
CA LYS A 11 -22.04 -19.52 -3.88
C LYS A 11 -20.85 -18.70 -3.38
N ASN A 12 -20.90 -17.38 -3.45
CA ASN A 12 -19.86 -16.49 -2.92
C ASN A 12 -19.72 -16.59 -1.38
N LYS A 13 -20.80 -16.80 -0.64
CA LYS A 13 -20.76 -16.97 0.82
C LYS A 13 -20.07 -18.29 1.22
N LYS A 14 -20.30 -19.38 0.48
CA LYS A 14 -19.61 -20.68 0.72
C LYS A 14 -18.11 -20.60 0.41
N VAL A 15 -17.72 -19.96 -0.70
CA VAL A 15 -16.30 -19.80 -1.08
C VAL A 15 -15.55 -18.92 -0.08
N LYS A 16 -16.16 -17.81 0.37
CA LYS A 16 -15.58 -16.92 1.39
C LYS A 16 -15.48 -17.61 2.76
N LYS A 17 -16.47 -18.43 3.13
CA LYS A 17 -16.46 -19.22 4.37
C LYS A 17 -15.42 -20.33 4.33
N SER A 18 -15.23 -21.04 3.22
CA SER A 18 -14.16 -22.05 3.08
C SER A 18 -12.75 -21.42 3.10
N PHE A 19 -12.58 -20.22 2.54
CA PHE A 19 -11.30 -19.51 2.58
C PHE A 19 -10.96 -19.02 3.99
N LEU A 20 -11.93 -18.45 4.72
CA LEU A 20 -11.76 -18.07 6.13
C LEU A 20 -11.46 -19.28 7.02
N LEU A 21 -12.14 -20.42 6.80
CA LEU A 21 -11.88 -21.66 7.54
C LEU A 21 -10.47 -22.20 7.27
N LYS A 22 -9.99 -22.12 6.01
CA LYS A 22 -8.63 -22.52 5.63
C LYS A 22 -7.56 -21.61 6.26
N MET A 23 -7.87 -20.32 6.42
CA MET A 23 -7.00 -19.34 7.07
C MET A 23 -6.94 -19.54 8.60
N GLU A 24 -8.07 -19.87 9.25
CA GLU A 24 -8.08 -20.23 10.67
C GLU A 24 -7.37 -21.57 10.93
N LEU A 25 -7.56 -22.57 10.07
CA LEU A 25 -6.86 -23.86 10.17
C LEU A 25 -5.34 -23.69 10.00
N SER A 26 -4.92 -22.83 9.07
CA SER A 26 -3.50 -22.49 8.89
C SER A 26 -2.91 -21.88 10.17
N ARG A 27 -3.57 -20.87 10.76
CA ARG A 27 -3.14 -20.25 12.03
C ARG A 27 -3.05 -21.24 13.17
N MET A 28 -3.98 -22.18 13.24
CA MET A 28 -4.03 -23.26 14.22
C MET A 28 -2.84 -24.23 14.08
N ILE A 29 -2.49 -24.61 12.85
CA ILE A 29 -1.32 -25.44 12.55
C ILE A 29 -0.02 -24.70 12.90
N PHE A 30 0.08 -23.41 12.58
CA PHE A 30 1.23 -22.59 12.96
C PHE A 30 1.43 -22.51 14.48
N ILE A 31 0.34 -22.37 15.25
CA ILE A 31 0.36 -22.37 16.72
C ILE A 31 0.85 -23.72 17.26
N LEU A 32 0.37 -24.83 16.69
CA LEU A 32 0.80 -26.18 17.10
C LEU A 32 2.28 -26.42 16.82
N ILE A 33 2.74 -26.09 15.60
CA ILE A 33 4.15 -26.21 15.20
C ILE A 33 5.04 -25.31 16.07
N GLY A 34 4.60 -24.09 16.33
CA GLY A 34 5.31 -23.16 17.22
C GLY A 34 5.47 -23.70 18.64
N GLY A 35 4.41 -24.29 19.20
CA GLY A 35 4.48 -24.95 20.51
C GLY A 35 5.42 -26.15 20.53
N LEU A 36 5.42 -26.97 19.49
CA LEU A 36 6.32 -28.12 19.37
C LEU A 36 7.79 -27.70 19.25
N LEU A 37 8.09 -26.67 18.46
CA LEU A 37 9.46 -26.19 18.26
C LEU A 37 9.99 -25.48 19.51
N LEU A 38 9.21 -24.58 20.12
CA LEU A 38 9.68 -23.81 21.28
C LEU A 38 9.89 -24.69 22.53
N SER A 39 9.06 -25.71 22.72
CA SER A 39 9.25 -26.69 23.82
C SER A 39 10.47 -27.59 23.62
N ARG A 40 10.98 -27.69 22.39
CA ARG A 40 12.17 -28.46 22.08
C ARG A 40 13.49 -27.75 22.37
N VAL A 41 13.48 -26.46 22.64
CA VAL A 41 14.71 -25.70 22.87
C VAL A 41 15.22 -25.96 24.29
N THR A 42 16.39 -26.58 24.39
CA THR A 42 17.07 -26.87 25.67
C THR A 42 18.23 -25.92 25.87
N LEU A 43 18.24 -25.19 26.98
CA LEU A 43 19.37 -24.35 27.40
C LEU A 43 20.24 -25.16 28.35
N LEU A 44 21.46 -25.51 27.92
CA LEU A 44 22.44 -26.22 28.74
C LEU A 44 23.26 -25.18 29.52
N PHE A 45 23.30 -25.31 30.85
CA PHE A 45 23.99 -24.35 31.72
C PHE A 45 25.42 -24.76 32.08
N ASN A 46 25.80 -26.03 31.87
CA ASN A 46 27.11 -26.51 32.31
C ASN A 46 27.73 -27.50 31.32
N GLN A 47 29.05 -27.37 31.11
CA GLN A 47 29.79 -28.16 30.13
C GLN A 47 29.96 -29.64 30.50
N THR A 48 29.78 -30.00 31.78
CA THR A 48 30.20 -31.28 32.36
C THR A 48 29.05 -32.17 32.83
N GLN A 49 27.83 -31.64 32.97
CA GLN A 49 26.64 -32.42 33.31
C GLN A 49 25.49 -31.99 32.40
N ASN A 50 24.77 -32.97 31.83
CA ASN A 50 23.68 -32.80 30.88
C ASN A 50 22.40 -32.16 31.50
N ASN A 51 22.57 -31.32 32.52
CA ASN A 51 21.50 -30.59 33.19
C ASN A 51 21.15 -29.34 32.38
N GLY A 52 20.10 -29.47 31.57
CA GLY A 52 19.50 -28.36 30.83
C GLY A 52 18.15 -27.95 31.40
N ILE A 53 17.78 -26.69 31.18
CA ILE A 53 16.44 -26.16 31.47
C ILE A 53 15.74 -25.90 30.13
N ALA A 54 14.45 -26.20 30.04
CA ALA A 54 13.64 -25.95 28.84
C ALA A 54 12.45 -25.00 29.16
N PRO A 55 12.71 -23.71 29.43
CA PRO A 55 11.69 -22.75 29.91
C PRO A 55 10.76 -22.23 28.81
N LEU A 56 11.15 -22.39 27.54
CA LEU A 56 10.52 -21.75 26.37
C LEU A 56 9.12 -22.30 26.06
N GLY A 57 8.89 -23.61 26.20
CA GLY A 57 7.56 -24.21 26.00
C GLY A 57 6.55 -23.75 27.04
N ILE A 58 6.96 -23.67 28.31
CA ILE A 58 6.13 -23.14 29.42
C ILE A 58 5.77 -21.67 29.14
N ALA A 59 6.75 -20.85 28.81
CA ALA A 59 6.53 -19.44 28.51
C ALA A 59 5.54 -19.25 27.33
N TYR A 60 5.66 -20.06 26.28
CA TYR A 60 4.75 -20.05 25.14
C TYR A 60 3.30 -20.39 25.54
N LEU A 61 3.08 -21.40 26.39
CA LEU A 61 1.75 -21.74 26.88
C LEU A 61 1.09 -20.61 27.67
N ILE A 62 1.87 -19.89 28.49
CA ILE A 62 1.35 -18.74 29.25
C ILE A 62 0.89 -17.63 28.28
N VAL A 63 1.70 -17.29 27.27
CA VAL A 63 1.33 -16.26 26.28
C VAL A 63 0.07 -16.64 25.52
N MET A 64 -0.01 -17.87 25.02
CA MET A 64 -1.17 -18.34 24.27
C MET A 64 -2.42 -18.41 25.16
N GLY A 65 -2.28 -18.89 26.40
CA GLY A 65 -3.36 -18.97 27.39
C GLY A 65 -3.99 -17.62 27.75
N LEU A 66 -3.23 -16.53 27.68
CA LEU A 66 -3.71 -15.18 27.98
C LEU A 66 -4.31 -14.46 26.78
N LYS A 67 -3.83 -14.78 25.58
CA LYS A 67 -4.14 -14.04 24.35
C LYS A 67 -5.23 -14.69 23.50
N CYS A 68 -5.31 -16.02 23.49
CA CYS A 68 -6.09 -16.76 22.51
C CYS A 68 -7.34 -17.45 23.09
N ASN A 69 -8.29 -17.80 22.20
CA ASN A 69 -9.48 -18.58 22.53
C ASN A 69 -9.14 -20.02 22.92
N ARG A 70 -10.05 -20.66 23.69
CA ARG A 70 -9.91 -22.03 24.24
C ARG A 70 -9.42 -23.09 23.22
N SER A 71 -9.85 -23.00 21.97
CA SER A 71 -9.44 -23.96 20.93
C SER A 71 -7.97 -23.77 20.50
N LYS A 72 -7.50 -22.53 20.40
CA LYS A 72 -6.10 -22.20 20.07
C LYS A 72 -5.16 -22.56 21.22
N THR A 73 -5.58 -22.34 22.47
CA THR A 73 -4.81 -22.73 23.65
C THR A 73 -4.67 -24.24 23.77
N ALA A 74 -5.73 -25.00 23.42
CA ALA A 74 -5.69 -26.46 23.38
C ALA A 74 -4.78 -27.00 22.26
N MET A 75 -4.64 -26.30 21.14
CA MET A 75 -3.67 -26.72 20.12
C MET A 75 -2.23 -26.37 20.50
N ALA A 76 -2.01 -25.22 21.13
CA ALA A 76 -0.71 -24.87 21.69
C ALA A 76 -0.27 -25.89 22.77
N SER A 77 -1.21 -26.33 23.63
CA SER A 77 -0.95 -27.32 24.67
C SER A 77 -0.53 -28.68 24.11
N ILE A 78 -1.26 -29.18 23.12
CA ILE A 78 -0.92 -30.43 22.43
C ILE A 78 0.48 -30.32 21.81
N GLY A 79 0.79 -29.20 21.14
CA GLY A 79 2.11 -28.97 20.56
C GLY A 79 3.24 -28.99 21.60
N VAL A 80 3.05 -28.33 22.74
CA VAL A 80 4.06 -28.26 23.81
C VAL A 80 4.23 -29.59 24.53
N LEU A 81 3.14 -30.31 24.80
CA LEU A 81 3.21 -31.66 25.40
C LEU A 81 3.96 -32.63 24.47
N LEU A 82 3.66 -32.61 23.17
CA LEU A 82 4.37 -33.42 22.18
C LEU A 82 5.86 -33.06 22.11
N GLY A 83 6.20 -31.76 22.09
CA GLY A 83 7.59 -31.34 22.06
C GLY A 83 8.38 -31.75 23.31
N TYR A 84 7.83 -31.56 24.51
CA TYR A 84 8.47 -32.05 25.74
C TYR A 84 8.57 -33.58 25.79
N ALA A 85 7.56 -34.30 25.30
CA ALA A 85 7.62 -35.77 25.22
C ALA A 85 8.78 -36.24 24.34
N THR A 86 9.08 -35.53 23.24
CA THR A 86 10.21 -35.88 22.37
C THR A 86 11.60 -35.62 22.97
N ILE A 87 11.70 -34.81 24.02
CA ILE A 87 12.98 -34.46 24.68
C ILE A 87 13.16 -35.18 26.01
N ASN A 88 12.10 -35.79 26.54
CA ASN A 88 12.13 -36.45 27.84
C ASN A 88 13.24 -37.51 27.98
N SER A 89 13.72 -38.10 26.87
CA SER A 89 14.85 -39.04 26.87
C SER A 89 16.24 -38.41 26.93
N LYS A 90 16.37 -37.11 26.64
CA LYS A 90 17.64 -36.37 26.61
C LYS A 90 17.89 -35.53 27.85
N LEU A 91 16.85 -35.14 28.58
CA LEU A 91 16.95 -34.28 29.77
C LEU A 91 16.73 -35.06 31.07
N PRO A 92 17.68 -35.04 32.02
CA PRO A 92 17.41 -35.50 33.39
C PRO A 92 16.36 -34.57 34.02
N GLY A 93 15.19 -35.12 34.37
CA GLY A 93 14.07 -34.34 34.93
C GLY A 93 13.07 -33.78 33.91
N GLY A 94 13.04 -34.29 32.67
CA GLY A 94 12.06 -33.89 31.64
C GLY A 94 10.59 -34.02 32.08
N MET A 95 10.30 -34.92 33.03
CA MET A 95 8.96 -35.10 33.61
C MET A 95 8.41 -33.85 34.30
N VAL A 96 9.27 -33.00 34.90
CA VAL A 96 8.83 -31.73 35.53
C VAL A 96 8.06 -30.88 34.52
N TYR A 97 8.63 -30.71 33.33
CA TYR A 97 8.11 -29.84 32.29
C TYR A 97 6.80 -30.36 31.67
N LEU A 98 6.64 -31.68 31.64
CA LEU A 98 5.37 -32.31 31.25
C LEU A 98 4.28 -32.06 32.30
N ILE A 99 4.62 -32.20 33.59
CA ILE A 99 3.68 -31.94 34.70
C ILE A 99 3.29 -30.46 34.74
N THR A 100 4.25 -29.54 34.59
CA THR A 100 3.99 -28.09 34.58
C THR A 100 3.12 -27.70 33.38
N ALA A 101 3.40 -28.25 32.19
CA ALA A 101 2.58 -28.03 31.00
C ALA A 101 1.16 -28.56 31.23
N ALA A 102 0.99 -29.78 31.71
CA ALA A 102 -0.34 -30.34 32.01
C ALA A 102 -1.11 -29.48 33.04
N ALA A 103 -0.47 -29.06 34.13
CA ALA A 103 -1.09 -28.21 35.15
C ALA A 103 -1.55 -26.85 34.59
N LEU A 104 -0.73 -26.21 33.76
CA LEU A 104 -1.10 -24.95 33.09
C LEU A 104 -2.27 -25.15 32.12
N THR A 105 -2.32 -26.27 31.40
CA THR A 105 -3.39 -26.54 30.44
C THR A 105 -4.73 -26.76 31.12
N LEU A 106 -4.75 -27.51 32.22
CA LEU A 106 -5.92 -27.66 33.08
C LEU A 106 -6.38 -26.31 33.64
N TYR A 107 -5.45 -25.46 34.08
CA TYR A 107 -5.77 -24.12 34.57
C TYR A 107 -6.48 -23.26 33.51
N TYR A 108 -5.92 -23.16 32.29
CA TYR A 108 -6.51 -22.35 31.22
C TYR A 108 -7.82 -22.92 30.68
N GLU A 109 -8.01 -24.23 30.73
CA GLU A 109 -9.25 -24.88 30.35
C GLU A 109 -10.35 -24.77 31.41
N VAL A 110 -10.03 -24.79 32.71
CA VAL A 110 -11.04 -24.78 33.77
C VAL A 110 -11.38 -23.35 34.23
N LEU A 111 -10.40 -22.45 34.35
CA LEU A 111 -10.54 -21.14 35.02
C LEU A 111 -10.52 -19.94 34.05
N ASN A 112 -11.31 -20.01 32.98
CA ASN A 112 -11.26 -18.98 31.93
C ASN A 112 -11.87 -17.60 32.30
N LYS A 113 -12.49 -17.43 33.49
CA LYS A 113 -13.24 -16.21 33.85
C LYS A 113 -12.49 -15.11 34.61
N SER A 114 -11.18 -15.24 34.85
CA SER A 114 -10.40 -14.24 35.62
C SER A 114 -9.84 -13.08 34.77
N GLU A 115 -9.56 -11.93 35.39
CA GLU A 115 -8.88 -10.78 34.79
C GLU A 115 -7.46 -11.14 34.30
N LYS A 116 -7.02 -10.55 33.18
CA LYS A 116 -5.72 -10.86 32.53
C LYS A 116 -4.52 -10.77 33.47
N ARG A 117 -4.45 -9.73 34.32
CA ARG A 117 -3.34 -9.53 35.27
C ARG A 117 -3.30 -10.57 36.39
N LYS A 118 -4.47 -11.03 36.85
CA LYS A 118 -4.58 -12.12 37.83
C LYS A 118 -4.22 -13.46 37.20
N LYS A 119 -4.56 -13.69 35.91
CA LYS A 119 -4.15 -14.89 35.15
C LYS A 119 -2.64 -14.99 34.95
N GLU A 120 -1.96 -13.88 34.70
CA GLU A 120 -0.48 -13.84 34.61
C GLU A 120 0.17 -14.27 35.93
N PHE A 121 -0.19 -13.65 37.04
CA PHE A 121 0.40 -13.95 38.35
C PHE A 121 0.14 -15.40 38.80
N THR A 122 -1.08 -15.88 38.60
CA THR A 122 -1.45 -17.28 38.92
C THR A 122 -0.68 -18.30 38.07
N SER A 123 -0.38 -18.00 36.81
CA SER A 123 0.42 -18.89 35.96
C SER A 123 1.85 -19.04 36.46
N PHE A 124 2.49 -17.95 36.87
CA PHE A 124 3.83 -18.00 37.47
C PHE A 124 3.83 -18.75 38.80
N PHE A 125 2.78 -18.60 39.60
CA PHE A 125 2.62 -19.34 40.85
C PHE A 125 2.49 -20.85 40.62
N ILE A 126 1.73 -21.27 39.59
CA ILE A 126 1.61 -22.69 39.20
C ILE A 126 2.96 -23.26 38.75
N VAL A 127 3.74 -22.50 37.98
CA VAL A 127 5.10 -22.90 37.57
C VAL A 127 5.96 -23.11 38.81
N PHE A 128 6.01 -22.15 39.73
CA PHE A 128 6.79 -22.26 40.96
C PHE A 128 6.39 -23.47 41.82
N LEU A 129 5.08 -23.69 42.03
CA LEU A 129 4.57 -24.80 42.83
C LEU A 129 4.87 -26.17 42.20
N SER A 130 4.82 -26.27 40.88
CA SER A 130 5.10 -27.52 40.17
C SER A 130 6.58 -27.89 40.17
N PHE A 131 7.50 -26.90 40.12
CA PHE A 131 8.92 -27.15 40.32
C PHE A 131 9.25 -27.59 41.76
N ILE A 132 8.62 -26.97 42.78
CA ILE A 132 8.76 -27.42 44.18
C ILE A 132 8.25 -28.85 44.34
N GLY A 133 7.03 -29.14 43.84
CA GLY A 133 6.41 -30.45 43.97
C GLY A 133 7.30 -31.55 43.38
N TYR A 134 7.83 -31.34 42.18
CA TYR A 134 8.73 -32.31 41.58
C TYR A 134 10.01 -32.51 42.39
N GLY A 135 10.65 -31.45 42.87
CA GLY A 135 11.90 -31.58 43.62
C GLY A 135 11.76 -32.31 44.95
N VAL A 136 10.58 -32.25 45.60
CA VAL A 136 10.28 -33.03 46.81
C VAL A 136 10.00 -34.49 46.46
N PHE A 137 9.16 -34.76 45.45
CA PHE A 137 8.66 -36.12 45.18
C PHE A 137 9.62 -36.99 44.35
N ALA A 138 10.36 -36.40 43.40
CA ALA A 138 11.17 -37.17 42.44
C ALA A 138 12.66 -37.21 42.81
N ASN A 139 13.21 -36.11 43.34
CA ASN A 139 14.65 -35.99 43.56
C ASN A 139 15.06 -36.04 45.04
N ASN A 140 14.12 -36.06 45.99
CA ASN A 140 14.37 -36.07 47.43
C ASN A 140 15.40 -35.01 47.88
N TYR A 141 15.34 -33.81 47.29
CA TYR A 141 16.22 -32.72 47.71
C TYR A 141 15.81 -32.17 49.08
N ASP A 142 16.79 -31.68 49.84
CA ASP A 142 16.52 -30.92 51.06
C ASP A 142 15.66 -29.68 50.76
N LEU A 143 14.74 -29.35 51.67
CA LEU A 143 13.69 -28.34 51.46
C LEU A 143 14.29 -26.97 51.05
N GLY A 144 15.41 -26.58 51.64
CA GLY A 144 16.11 -25.34 51.31
C GLY A 144 16.68 -25.32 49.88
N VAL A 145 17.27 -26.43 49.43
CA VAL A 145 17.87 -26.56 48.09
C VAL A 145 16.77 -26.62 47.02
N ASN A 146 15.66 -27.29 47.30
CA ASN A 146 14.55 -27.37 46.36
C ASN A 146 13.87 -26.01 46.12
N ILE A 147 13.62 -25.25 47.18
CA ILE A 147 12.99 -23.92 47.06
C ILE A 147 13.88 -22.97 46.24
N THR A 148 15.20 -22.98 46.47
CA THR A 148 16.14 -22.12 45.73
C THR A 148 16.21 -22.51 44.24
N LEU A 149 16.29 -23.81 43.92
CA LEU A 149 16.26 -24.28 42.53
C LEU A 149 14.94 -23.98 41.82
N ALA A 150 13.81 -24.13 42.50
CA ALA A 150 12.50 -23.79 41.94
C ALA A 150 12.37 -22.30 41.67
N LEU A 151 12.90 -21.45 42.55
CA LEU A 151 12.91 -19.99 42.38
C LEU A 151 13.74 -19.59 41.16
N ILE A 152 14.95 -20.13 41.02
CA ILE A 152 15.83 -19.88 39.85
C ILE A 152 15.12 -20.28 38.56
N ASN A 153 14.54 -21.49 38.50
CA ASN A 153 13.83 -21.97 37.31
C ASN A 153 12.62 -21.08 36.95
N ALA A 154 11.81 -20.68 37.93
CA ALA A 154 10.68 -19.79 37.71
C ALA A 154 11.13 -18.39 37.26
N LEU A 155 12.24 -17.88 37.81
CA LEU A 155 12.80 -16.58 37.45
C LEU A 155 13.30 -16.56 36.00
N VAL A 156 13.88 -17.65 35.50
CA VAL A 156 14.30 -17.78 34.10
C VAL A 156 13.12 -17.76 33.12
N VAL A 157 11.94 -18.27 33.51
CA VAL A 157 10.74 -18.28 32.67
C VAL A 157 10.18 -16.86 32.45
N LEU A 158 10.37 -15.94 33.39
CA LEU A 158 9.86 -14.55 33.31
C LEU A 158 10.38 -13.76 32.09
N PRO A 159 11.71 -13.58 31.88
CA PRO A 159 12.22 -12.82 30.74
C PRO A 159 11.86 -13.49 29.41
N VAL A 160 11.87 -14.83 29.36
CA VAL A 160 11.48 -15.59 28.17
C VAL A 160 10.00 -15.36 27.83
N TYR A 161 9.13 -15.34 28.84
CA TYR A 161 7.72 -15.00 28.66
C TYR A 161 7.53 -13.61 28.06
N TYR A 162 8.24 -12.59 28.57
CA TYR A 162 8.13 -11.23 28.04
C TYR A 162 8.61 -11.12 26.59
N ILE A 163 9.73 -11.77 26.24
CA ILE A 163 10.22 -11.80 24.86
C ILE A 163 9.17 -12.41 23.93
N ILE A 164 8.65 -13.60 24.27
CA ILE A 164 7.62 -14.27 23.44
C ILE A 164 6.35 -13.41 23.36
N LYS A 165 5.89 -12.84 24.47
CA LYS A 165 4.70 -11.97 24.49
C LYS A 165 4.87 -10.76 23.58
N TYR A 166 6.02 -10.09 23.65
CA TYR A 166 6.32 -8.91 22.85
C TYR A 166 6.36 -9.28 21.36
N SER A 167 7.09 -10.32 20.98
CA SER A 167 7.15 -10.80 19.59
C SER A 167 5.79 -11.22 19.04
N PHE A 168 4.95 -11.93 19.82
CA PHE A 168 3.60 -12.28 19.35
C PHE A 168 2.67 -11.08 19.20
N ASN A 169 2.89 -9.99 19.94
CA ASN A 169 2.14 -8.75 19.74
C ASN A 169 2.56 -8.07 18.43
N CYS A 170 3.87 -8.00 18.15
CA CYS A 170 4.38 -7.51 16.87
C CYS A 170 3.85 -8.33 15.69
N LEU A 171 3.80 -9.67 15.80
CA LEU A 171 3.25 -10.56 14.76
C LEU A 171 1.80 -10.25 14.37
N ASP A 172 0.97 -9.82 15.32
CA ASP A 172 -0.43 -9.51 15.03
C ASP A 172 -0.58 -8.21 14.23
N GLU A 173 0.43 -7.35 14.28
CA GLU A 173 0.45 -6.05 13.63
C GLU A 173 1.14 -6.07 12.24
N ILE A 174 1.69 -7.23 11.80
CA ILE A 174 2.35 -7.53 10.49
C ILE A 174 1.41 -7.41 9.26
N ASN A 175 0.34 -6.64 9.36
CA ASN A 175 -0.48 -6.29 8.21
C ASN A 175 -1.18 -4.94 8.36
N SER A 176 -0.68 -4.13 9.29
CA SER A 176 -1.18 -2.79 9.56
C SER A 176 -0.21 -1.75 9.02
N ASN A 177 -0.66 -0.51 8.84
CA ASN A 177 0.20 0.62 8.49
C ASN A 177 1.14 1.04 9.65
N TYR A 178 1.38 0.14 10.60
CA TYR A 178 2.27 0.33 11.73
C TYR A 178 3.74 0.34 11.27
N PHE A 179 4.52 1.21 11.89
CA PHE A 179 5.96 1.32 11.67
C PHE A 179 6.65 0.56 12.79
N PHE A 180 7.31 -0.55 12.44
CA PHE A 180 8.04 -1.34 13.42
C PHE A 180 9.25 -0.55 13.95
N THR A 181 9.38 -0.53 15.26
CA THR A 181 10.59 -0.04 15.92
C THR A 181 11.72 -1.07 15.79
N SER A 182 12.97 -0.62 15.92
CA SER A 182 14.14 -1.51 15.86
C SER A 182 14.07 -2.63 16.93
N GLU A 183 13.53 -2.34 18.11
CA GLU A 183 13.34 -3.31 19.19
C GLU A 183 12.33 -4.41 18.83
N GLU A 184 11.23 -4.05 18.16
CA GLU A 184 10.21 -5.01 17.73
C GLU A 184 10.76 -5.97 16.68
N ILE A 185 11.54 -5.45 15.73
CA ILE A 185 12.24 -6.25 14.72
C ILE A 185 13.21 -7.23 15.40
N VAL A 186 13.95 -6.77 16.41
CA VAL A 186 14.88 -7.62 17.20
C VAL A 186 14.15 -8.63 18.09
N SER A 187 12.91 -8.36 18.51
CA SER A 187 12.13 -9.38 19.23
C SER A 187 11.63 -10.47 18.28
N MET A 188 11.10 -10.06 17.12
CA MET A 188 10.61 -10.94 16.06
C MET A 188 11.71 -11.88 15.57
N ALA A 189 12.88 -11.31 15.36
CA ALA A 189 14.14 -11.98 15.13
C ALA A 189 14.42 -13.13 16.10
N ILE A 190 14.45 -12.83 17.39
CA ILE A 190 14.76 -13.81 18.44
C ILE A 190 13.74 -14.95 18.40
N LEU A 191 12.46 -14.65 18.19
CA LEU A 191 11.41 -15.67 18.06
C LEU A 191 11.67 -16.61 16.87
N PHE A 192 12.08 -16.10 15.70
CA PHE A 192 12.45 -16.95 14.57
C PHE A 192 13.71 -17.78 14.85
N CYS A 193 14.73 -17.21 15.51
CA CYS A 193 15.91 -17.96 15.94
C CYS A 193 15.53 -19.12 16.88
N LEU A 194 14.58 -18.89 17.80
CA LEU A 194 14.07 -19.91 18.71
C LEU A 194 13.32 -21.03 17.97
N PHE A 195 12.55 -20.70 16.93
CA PHE A 195 11.92 -21.73 16.10
C PHE A 195 12.94 -22.61 15.37
N VAL A 196 14.01 -22.01 14.83
CA VAL A 196 15.08 -22.77 14.16
C VAL A 196 15.83 -23.65 15.15
N ALA A 197 16.13 -23.15 16.34
CA ALA A 197 16.76 -23.93 17.40
C ALA A 197 15.89 -25.14 17.81
N GLY A 198 14.57 -24.98 17.81
CA GLY A 198 13.58 -26.00 18.17
C GLY A 198 13.49 -27.21 17.23
N ILE A 199 14.09 -27.13 16.05
CA ILE A 199 14.15 -28.26 15.10
C ILE A 199 14.94 -29.43 15.69
N GLY A 200 15.94 -29.12 16.53
CA GLY A 200 16.80 -30.10 17.17
C GLY A 200 17.86 -30.69 16.23
N ASP A 201 18.52 -31.77 16.66
CA ASP A 201 19.59 -32.45 15.90
C ASP A 201 19.03 -33.42 14.86
N ILE A 202 18.26 -32.92 13.88
CA ILE A 202 17.85 -33.72 12.73
C ILE A 202 19.00 -33.70 11.71
N SER A 203 19.75 -34.80 11.64
CA SER A 203 20.80 -34.99 10.64
C SER A 203 20.29 -35.85 9.48
N ILE A 204 20.46 -35.35 8.24
CA ILE A 204 20.20 -36.14 7.03
C ILE A 204 21.54 -36.45 6.38
N LYS A 205 21.90 -37.74 6.41
CA LYS A 205 23.10 -38.39 5.86
C LYS A 205 24.46 -37.79 6.29
N TYR A 206 24.71 -36.48 6.23
CA TYR A 206 25.88 -35.77 6.78
C TYR A 206 25.65 -34.27 7.05
N CYS A 207 24.42 -33.74 6.91
CA CYS A 207 24.11 -32.33 7.18
C CYS A 207 23.15 -32.17 8.35
N SER A 208 23.45 -31.22 9.23
CA SER A 208 22.49 -30.78 10.24
C SER A 208 21.53 -29.76 9.64
N LEU A 209 20.24 -30.12 9.56
CA LEU A 209 19.21 -29.25 9.02
C LEU A 209 19.11 -27.94 9.82
N ARG A 210 19.36 -28.02 11.13
CA ARG A 210 19.35 -26.89 12.05
C ARG A 210 20.37 -25.81 11.64
N ASN A 211 21.63 -26.19 11.40
CA ASN A 211 22.67 -25.20 11.06
C ASN A 211 22.42 -24.59 9.68
N VAL A 212 21.95 -25.38 8.72
CA VAL A 212 21.60 -24.87 7.38
C VAL A 212 20.50 -23.82 7.46
N LEU A 213 19.42 -24.09 8.21
CA LEU A 213 18.33 -23.15 8.38
C LEU A 213 18.76 -21.93 9.21
N ALA A 214 19.64 -22.12 10.18
CA ALA A 214 20.17 -21.02 10.99
C ALA A 214 21.03 -20.06 10.17
N LEU A 215 21.97 -20.59 9.38
CA LEU A 215 22.78 -19.79 8.47
C LEU A 215 21.90 -19.11 7.42
N LEU A 216 20.94 -19.82 6.84
CA LEU A 216 20.00 -19.23 5.89
C LEU A 216 19.27 -18.04 6.51
N LEU A 217 18.72 -18.17 7.73
CA LEU A 217 18.04 -17.09 8.43
C LEU A 217 18.96 -15.88 8.66
N VAL A 218 20.18 -16.11 9.14
CA VAL A 218 21.13 -15.01 9.38
C VAL A 218 21.49 -14.29 8.08
N VAL A 219 21.74 -15.04 7.00
CA VAL A 219 22.08 -14.48 5.68
C VAL A 219 20.90 -13.71 5.09
N THR A 220 19.66 -14.22 5.22
CA THR A 220 18.48 -13.53 4.69
C THR A 220 18.25 -12.20 5.39
N ILE A 221 18.31 -12.16 6.72
CA ILE A 221 18.14 -10.89 7.44
C ILE A 221 19.34 -9.97 7.24
N ALA A 222 20.57 -10.48 7.20
CA ALA A 222 21.74 -9.66 6.89
C ALA A 222 21.59 -8.96 5.54
N TYR A 223 21.05 -9.65 4.53
CA TYR A 223 20.79 -9.07 3.22
C TYR A 223 19.66 -8.01 3.24
N ILE A 224 18.57 -8.27 3.97
CA ILE A 224 17.40 -7.37 4.03
C ILE A 224 17.67 -6.15 4.91
N GLY A 225 18.09 -6.37 6.16
CA GLY A 225 18.32 -5.31 7.15
C GLY A 225 19.69 -4.65 7.01
N GLY A 226 20.68 -5.32 6.45
CA GLY A 226 22.07 -4.84 6.41
C GLY A 226 22.87 -5.22 7.65
N ALA A 227 24.08 -4.64 7.75
CA ALA A 227 25.09 -5.04 8.73
C ALA A 227 24.59 -5.05 10.19
N SER A 228 23.88 -4.02 10.64
CA SER A 228 23.40 -3.92 12.03
C SER A 228 22.44 -5.05 12.38
N TYR A 229 21.37 -5.22 11.58
CA TYR A 229 20.38 -6.28 11.82
C TYR A 229 20.97 -7.67 11.59
N GLY A 230 21.86 -7.85 10.61
CA GLY A 230 22.58 -9.10 10.36
C GLY A 230 23.48 -9.50 11.53
N ALA A 231 24.21 -8.56 12.11
CA ALA A 231 25.05 -8.79 13.30
C ALA A 231 24.20 -9.14 14.52
N THR A 232 23.12 -8.38 14.80
CA THR A 232 22.22 -8.67 15.93
C THR A 232 21.59 -10.06 15.81
N MET A 233 21.12 -10.43 14.61
CA MET A 233 20.59 -11.76 14.33
C MET A 233 21.65 -12.85 14.50
N GLY A 234 22.84 -12.64 13.95
CA GLY A 234 23.95 -13.57 14.03
C GLY A 234 24.36 -13.84 15.48
N VAL A 235 24.46 -12.79 16.30
CA VAL A 235 24.76 -12.92 17.73
C VAL A 235 23.62 -13.63 18.47
N ALA A 236 22.36 -13.26 18.23
CA ALA A 236 21.23 -13.91 18.88
C ALA A 236 21.14 -15.41 18.54
N MET A 237 21.29 -15.76 17.26
CA MET A 237 21.32 -17.16 16.81
C MET A 237 22.52 -17.91 17.38
N GLY A 238 23.69 -17.28 17.40
CA GLY A 238 24.91 -17.85 17.97
C GLY A 238 24.82 -18.13 19.47
N ILE A 239 24.16 -17.25 20.25
CA ILE A 239 23.88 -17.48 21.66
C ILE A 239 22.93 -18.67 21.83
N ILE A 240 21.81 -18.70 21.10
CA ILE A 240 20.78 -19.74 21.24
C ILE A 240 21.34 -21.12 20.85
N LEU A 241 22.00 -21.22 19.69
CA LEU A 241 22.61 -22.47 19.25
C LEU A 241 23.82 -22.86 20.11
N GLY A 242 24.63 -21.89 20.51
CA GLY A 242 25.79 -22.08 21.36
C GLY A 242 25.44 -22.64 22.74
N CYS A 243 24.35 -22.16 23.35
CA CYS A 243 23.78 -22.72 24.58
C CYS A 243 23.21 -24.13 24.40
N SER A 244 22.82 -24.52 23.18
CA SER A 244 22.34 -25.88 22.89
C SER A 244 23.45 -26.85 22.54
N SER A 245 24.56 -26.39 21.97
CA SER A 245 25.67 -27.24 21.48
C SER A 245 26.94 -27.14 22.33
N ASN A 246 26.85 -26.52 23.51
CA ASN A 246 27.92 -26.39 24.50
C ASN A 246 29.18 -25.61 24.04
N ASN A 247 29.08 -24.91 22.91
CA ASN A 247 30.16 -24.17 22.24
C ASN A 247 29.75 -22.73 21.94
N MET A 248 29.45 -21.98 23.01
CA MET A 248 28.90 -20.62 22.93
C MET A 248 29.84 -19.63 22.24
N MET A 249 31.11 -19.57 22.66
CA MET A 249 32.07 -18.59 22.13
C MET A 249 32.28 -18.74 20.62
N ALA A 250 32.52 -19.99 20.16
CA ALA A 250 32.69 -20.27 18.74
C ALA A 250 31.42 -19.91 17.95
N SER A 251 30.25 -20.37 18.40
CA SER A 251 28.99 -20.15 17.69
C SER A 251 28.64 -18.66 17.55
N VAL A 252 28.82 -17.87 18.59
CA VAL A 252 28.59 -16.41 18.54
C VAL A 252 29.54 -15.74 17.55
N GLY A 253 30.83 -16.10 17.56
CA GLY A 253 31.80 -15.60 16.59
C GLY A 253 31.43 -15.96 15.15
N PHE A 254 31.09 -17.22 14.91
CA PHE A 254 30.73 -17.74 13.58
C PHE A 254 29.50 -17.03 12.99
N TYR A 255 28.37 -17.03 13.70
CA TYR A 255 27.13 -16.44 13.19
C TYR A 255 27.15 -14.91 13.22
N GLY A 256 27.76 -14.30 14.24
CA GLY A 256 27.84 -12.84 14.39
C GLY A 256 28.70 -12.19 13.32
N VAL A 257 29.94 -12.64 13.14
CA VAL A 257 30.87 -12.08 12.14
C VAL A 257 30.36 -12.37 10.72
N GLY A 258 29.83 -13.58 10.47
CA GLY A 258 29.23 -13.93 9.19
C GLY A 258 28.06 -13.01 8.82
N GLY A 259 27.12 -12.78 9.74
CA GLY A 259 25.98 -11.88 9.54
C GLY A 259 26.39 -10.42 9.29
N LEU A 260 27.41 -9.93 10.00
CA LEU A 260 27.94 -8.59 9.83
C LEU A 260 28.55 -8.39 8.44
N VAL A 261 29.48 -9.26 8.03
CA VAL A 261 30.21 -9.13 6.76
C VAL A 261 29.25 -9.22 5.57
N ILE A 262 28.33 -10.18 5.59
CA ILE A 262 27.32 -10.33 4.54
C ILE A 262 26.41 -9.10 4.47
N GLY A 263 26.05 -8.52 5.62
CA GLY A 263 25.21 -7.33 5.69
C GLY A 263 25.89 -6.05 5.23
N ILE A 264 27.23 -5.94 5.30
CA ILE A 264 27.98 -4.79 4.73
C ILE A 264 27.84 -4.78 3.20
N PHE A 265 27.94 -5.95 2.57
CA PHE A 265 27.87 -6.08 1.11
C PHE A 265 26.43 -6.23 0.58
N LYS A 266 25.41 -5.73 1.31
CA LYS A 266 24.03 -5.73 0.78
C LYS A 266 23.86 -4.81 -0.42
N ASP A 267 24.50 -3.64 -0.38
CA ASP A 267 24.32 -2.56 -1.37
C ASP A 267 25.00 -2.88 -2.70
N THR A 268 26.02 -3.74 -2.70
CA THR A 268 26.75 -4.19 -3.91
C THR A 268 26.02 -5.32 -4.66
N GLY A 269 24.95 -5.87 -4.09
CA GLY A 269 24.07 -6.85 -4.73
C GLY A 269 24.25 -8.29 -4.26
N LYS A 270 23.22 -9.12 -4.52
CA LYS A 270 23.06 -10.48 -3.97
C LYS A 270 24.26 -11.41 -4.19
N ILE A 271 24.93 -11.31 -5.33
CA ILE A 271 26.08 -12.17 -5.68
C ILE A 271 27.29 -11.83 -4.81
N PHE A 272 27.55 -10.53 -4.58
CA PHE A 272 28.65 -10.08 -3.75
C PHE A 272 28.44 -10.44 -2.28
N SER A 273 27.20 -10.35 -1.76
CA SER A 273 26.90 -10.77 -0.39
C SER A 273 27.14 -12.27 -0.17
N VAL A 274 26.85 -13.12 -1.16
CA VAL A 274 27.16 -14.56 -1.11
C VAL A 274 28.66 -14.79 -1.17
N LEU A 275 29.37 -14.12 -2.06
CA LEU A 275 30.82 -14.27 -2.23
C LEU A 275 31.57 -13.83 -0.95
N SER A 276 31.16 -12.73 -0.33
CA SER A 276 31.70 -12.31 0.98
C SER A 276 31.39 -13.34 2.08
N GLY A 277 30.20 -13.96 2.04
CA GLY A 277 29.81 -15.04 2.94
C GLY A 277 30.70 -16.27 2.82
N ILE A 278 31.00 -16.72 1.59
CA ILE A 278 31.91 -17.85 1.36
C ILE A 278 33.29 -17.56 1.95
N LEU A 279 33.83 -16.37 1.66
CA LEU A 279 35.17 -15.98 2.13
C LEU A 279 35.25 -15.94 3.66
N ILE A 280 34.28 -15.30 4.32
CA ILE A 280 34.33 -15.15 5.78
C ILE A 280 34.09 -16.48 6.50
N TYR A 281 33.14 -17.31 6.06
CA TYR A 281 32.90 -18.60 6.70
C TYR A 281 34.06 -19.58 6.47
N PHE A 282 34.74 -19.51 5.32
CA PHE A 282 35.95 -20.29 5.08
C PHE A 282 37.12 -19.82 5.95
N ALA A 283 37.32 -18.51 6.10
CA ALA A 283 38.34 -17.95 6.97
C ALA A 283 38.10 -18.31 8.46
N LEU A 284 36.86 -18.23 8.92
CA LEU A 284 36.48 -18.62 10.29
C LEU A 284 36.62 -20.14 10.51
N GLY A 285 36.30 -20.94 9.49
CA GLY A 285 36.50 -22.39 9.52
C GLY A 285 37.97 -22.76 9.68
N LEU A 286 38.88 -22.08 8.95
CA LEU A 286 40.34 -22.25 9.08
C LEU A 286 40.82 -21.90 10.49
N TYR A 287 40.32 -20.79 11.04
CA TYR A 287 40.73 -20.32 12.37
C TYR A 287 40.33 -21.27 13.49
N SER A 288 39.14 -21.88 13.40
CA SER A 288 38.61 -22.77 14.44
C SER A 288 39.10 -24.23 14.30
N GLU A 289 39.95 -24.54 13.32
CA GLU A 289 40.34 -25.92 12.96
C GLU A 289 39.15 -26.87 12.76
N SER A 290 37.97 -26.33 12.48
CA SER A 290 36.69 -27.06 12.41
C SER A 290 36.24 -27.30 10.98
N ILE A 291 37.17 -27.19 10.01
CA ILE A 291 36.91 -27.53 8.61
C ILE A 291 36.70 -29.04 8.51
N ASN A 292 35.43 -29.42 8.60
CA ASN A 292 34.99 -30.76 8.30
C ASN A 292 34.18 -30.74 6.98
N SER A 293 34.11 -31.88 6.30
CA SER A 293 33.31 -32.02 5.07
C SER A 293 31.84 -31.62 5.31
N GLN A 294 31.32 -31.91 6.50
CA GLN A 294 30.00 -31.47 6.96
C GLN A 294 29.83 -29.95 7.00
N PHE A 295 30.81 -29.20 7.54
CA PHE A 295 30.73 -27.74 7.65
C PHE A 295 30.69 -27.07 6.27
N ILE A 296 31.52 -27.54 5.34
CA ILE A 296 31.55 -27.02 3.97
C ILE A 296 30.20 -27.24 3.27
N ILE A 297 29.61 -28.43 3.42
CA ILE A 297 28.31 -28.73 2.81
C ILE A 297 27.20 -27.89 3.45
N GLU A 298 27.22 -27.68 4.78
CA GLU A 298 26.22 -26.86 5.48
C GLU A 298 26.26 -25.40 5.02
N VAL A 299 27.44 -24.78 4.95
CA VAL A 299 27.61 -23.39 4.48
C VAL A 299 27.25 -23.27 3.00
N GLY A 300 27.74 -24.20 2.16
CA GLY A 300 27.46 -24.22 0.73
C GLY A 300 25.96 -24.38 0.43
N ALA A 301 25.27 -25.29 1.13
CA ALA A 301 23.84 -25.50 0.96
C ALA A 301 23.04 -24.25 1.36
N SER A 302 23.38 -23.62 2.48
CA SER A 302 22.70 -22.41 2.98
C SER A 302 22.77 -21.27 1.97
N LEU A 303 23.97 -21.02 1.43
CA LEU A 303 24.21 -19.96 0.45
C LEU A 303 23.59 -20.26 -0.92
N ALA A 304 23.60 -21.53 -1.34
CA ALA A 304 22.92 -21.96 -2.56
C ALA A 304 21.40 -21.73 -2.45
N ILE A 305 20.79 -22.16 -1.34
CA ILE A 305 19.35 -21.95 -1.10
C ILE A 305 19.04 -20.44 -1.07
N PHE A 306 19.87 -19.65 -0.39
CA PHE A 306 19.72 -18.19 -0.39
C PHE A 306 19.71 -17.60 -1.81
N LEU A 307 20.57 -18.11 -2.71
CA LEU A 307 20.65 -17.67 -4.10
C LEU A 307 19.42 -18.07 -4.93
N PHE A 308 18.84 -19.24 -4.67
CA PHE A 308 17.62 -19.71 -5.34
C PHE A 308 16.35 -18.93 -4.95
N ILE A 309 16.30 -18.31 -3.77
CA ILE A 309 15.14 -17.53 -3.35
C ILE A 309 14.98 -16.28 -4.26
N PRO A 310 13.80 -16.06 -4.90
CA PRO A 310 13.61 -14.97 -5.85
C PRO A 310 13.69 -13.60 -5.19
N LYS A 311 14.27 -12.61 -5.92
CA LYS A 311 14.48 -11.23 -5.44
C LYS A 311 13.19 -10.53 -4.98
N ASN A 312 12.04 -10.91 -5.55
CA ASN A 312 10.74 -10.31 -5.23
C ASN A 312 10.30 -10.58 -3.78
N LEU A 313 10.63 -11.75 -3.21
CA LEU A 313 10.31 -12.07 -1.81
C LEU A 313 11.14 -11.21 -0.85
N TYR A 314 12.43 -11.03 -1.16
CA TYR A 314 13.29 -10.16 -0.37
C TYR A 314 12.81 -8.71 -0.38
N ARG A 315 12.39 -8.20 -1.54
CA ARG A 315 11.90 -6.81 -1.67
C ARG A 315 10.62 -6.56 -0.88
N ASN A 316 9.69 -7.52 -0.85
CA ASN A 316 8.46 -7.38 -0.06
C ASN A 316 8.75 -7.35 1.45
N ILE A 317 9.64 -8.22 1.92
CA ILE A 317 10.06 -8.25 3.33
C ILE A 317 10.87 -7.00 3.68
N GLU A 318 11.70 -6.51 2.76
CA GLU A 318 12.50 -5.30 2.96
C GLU A 318 11.64 -4.05 3.11
N ILE A 319 10.55 -3.93 2.35
CA ILE A 319 9.59 -2.82 2.49
C ILE A 319 8.90 -2.85 3.86
N GLU A 320 8.67 -4.03 4.44
CA GLU A 320 7.99 -4.16 5.72
C GLU A 320 8.93 -3.98 6.93
N ILE A 321 10.19 -4.40 6.80
CA ILE A 321 11.22 -4.28 7.85
C ILE A 321 11.90 -2.90 7.84
N ASN A 322 12.07 -2.28 6.67
CA ASN A 322 12.76 -1.01 6.57
C ASN A 322 11.77 0.17 6.52
N THR A 323 11.60 0.80 7.69
CA THR A 323 10.76 1.98 7.92
C THR A 323 11.02 3.11 6.90
N GLU A 324 12.27 3.33 6.48
CA GLU A 324 12.62 4.35 5.48
C GLU A 324 12.06 4.01 4.09
N LYS A 325 12.13 2.74 3.67
CA LYS A 325 11.59 2.27 2.38
C LYS A 325 10.07 2.21 2.39
N LYS A 326 9.45 1.89 3.52
CA LYS A 326 7.99 1.93 3.70
C LYS A 326 7.47 3.36 3.56
N GLN A 327 8.10 4.32 4.24
CA GLN A 327 7.75 5.74 4.15
C GLN A 327 7.91 6.27 2.72
N GLU A 328 8.99 5.90 2.03
CA GLU A 328 9.22 6.26 0.64
C GLU A 328 8.15 5.68 -0.31
N SER A 329 7.74 4.42 -0.10
CA SER A 329 6.67 3.80 -0.89
C SER A 329 5.30 4.42 -0.64
N ILE A 330 4.97 4.74 0.62
CA ILE A 330 3.70 5.37 0.99
C ILE A 330 3.62 6.79 0.45
N ASN A 331 4.71 7.57 0.57
CA ASN A 331 4.80 8.91 0.02
C ASN A 331 4.68 8.92 -1.51
N GLN A 332 5.31 7.96 -2.21
CA GLN A 332 5.14 7.82 -3.66
C GLN A 332 3.70 7.48 -4.05
N ILE A 333 3.02 6.62 -3.30
CA ILE A 333 1.61 6.26 -3.56
C ILE A 333 0.71 7.48 -3.37
N HIS A 334 0.79 8.17 -2.23
CA HIS A 334 -0.04 9.35 -1.97
C HIS A 334 0.22 10.50 -2.96
N LEU A 335 1.48 10.72 -3.35
CA LEU A 335 1.80 11.74 -4.36
C LEU A 335 1.28 11.37 -5.75
N ASN A 336 1.30 10.09 -6.11
CA ASN A 336 0.71 9.62 -7.36
C ASN A 336 -0.82 9.71 -7.34
N GLU A 337 -1.47 9.39 -6.23
CA GLU A 337 -2.93 9.54 -6.06
C GLU A 337 -3.36 11.01 -6.17
N LEU A 338 -2.66 11.92 -5.49
CA LEU A 338 -2.89 13.36 -5.63
C LEU A 338 -2.69 13.83 -7.07
N LYS A 339 -1.60 13.38 -7.73
CA LYS A 339 -1.33 13.70 -9.14
C LYS A 339 -2.46 13.23 -10.05
N GLU A 340 -2.98 12.03 -9.84
CA GLU A 340 -4.07 11.47 -10.62
C GLU A 340 -5.37 12.25 -10.41
N GLU A 341 -5.72 12.59 -9.16
CA GLU A 341 -6.90 13.39 -8.84
C GLU A 341 -6.83 14.81 -9.45
N PHE A 342 -5.68 15.48 -9.34
CA PHE A 342 -5.46 16.79 -9.97
C PHE A 342 -5.55 16.71 -11.50
N THR A 343 -4.98 15.67 -12.11
CA THR A 343 -5.04 15.51 -13.57
C THR A 343 -6.46 15.24 -14.05
N LEU A 344 -7.23 14.43 -13.33
CA LEU A 344 -8.64 14.17 -13.66
C LEU A 344 -9.46 15.46 -13.62
N LYS A 345 -9.37 16.25 -12.54
CA LYS A 345 -10.11 17.52 -12.39
C LYS A 345 -9.76 18.53 -13.49
N LEU A 346 -8.49 18.62 -13.88
CA LEU A 346 -8.07 19.54 -14.94
C LEU A 346 -8.47 19.06 -16.33
N ASN A 347 -8.51 17.75 -16.55
CA ASN A 347 -9.03 17.18 -17.80
C ASN A 347 -10.55 17.41 -17.92
N ASP A 348 -11.30 17.27 -16.82
CA ASP A 348 -12.73 17.60 -16.78
C ASP A 348 -12.97 19.08 -17.11
N LEU A 349 -12.14 19.98 -16.56
CA LEU A 349 -12.20 21.41 -16.88
C LEU A 349 -11.97 21.68 -18.38
N SER A 350 -10.97 21.04 -18.99
CA SER A 350 -10.72 21.13 -20.44
C SER A 350 -11.91 20.62 -21.25
N GLY A 351 -12.53 19.51 -20.83
CA GLY A 351 -13.74 18.97 -21.44
C GLY A 351 -14.91 19.95 -21.42
N VAL A 352 -15.17 20.59 -20.27
CA VAL A 352 -16.23 21.60 -20.11
C VAL A 352 -15.96 22.82 -21.00
N LEU A 353 -14.73 23.33 -21.03
CA LEU A 353 -14.37 24.47 -21.87
C LEU A 353 -14.58 24.17 -23.37
N ASN A 354 -14.21 22.97 -23.82
CA ASN A 354 -14.44 22.54 -25.20
C ASN A 354 -15.94 22.46 -25.54
N GLN A 355 -16.76 21.98 -24.60
CA GLN A 355 -18.21 21.94 -24.80
C GLN A 355 -18.82 23.34 -24.89
N VAL A 356 -18.37 24.29 -24.07
CA VAL A 356 -18.80 25.70 -24.14
C VAL A 356 -18.44 26.31 -25.49
N SER A 357 -17.22 26.08 -25.99
CA SER A 357 -16.80 26.54 -27.32
C SER A 357 -17.72 25.99 -28.42
N LYS A 358 -18.00 24.69 -28.42
CA LYS A 358 -18.91 24.08 -29.41
C LYS A 358 -20.32 24.66 -29.36
N THR A 359 -20.86 24.91 -28.16
CA THR A 359 -22.20 25.50 -28.05
C THR A 359 -22.27 26.92 -28.61
N LEU A 360 -21.22 27.72 -28.45
CA LEU A 360 -21.15 29.07 -29.01
C LEU A 360 -21.05 29.06 -30.54
N GLU A 361 -20.44 28.03 -31.12
CA GLU A 361 -20.30 27.86 -32.57
C GLU A 361 -21.63 27.45 -33.22
N VAL A 362 -22.35 26.47 -32.64
CA VAL A 362 -23.63 25.95 -33.18
C VAL A 362 -24.75 27.00 -33.19
N MET A 363 -24.75 27.96 -32.28
CA MET A 363 -25.76 29.04 -32.26
C MET A 363 -25.63 29.97 -33.48
N ASP A 364 -24.45 30.07 -34.08
CA ASP A 364 -24.17 30.96 -35.19
C ASP A 364 -24.73 30.44 -36.53
N ASP A 365 -24.67 29.12 -36.73
CA ASP A 365 -25.19 28.46 -37.93
C ASP A 365 -26.72 28.55 -38.03
N ASN A 366 -27.42 28.48 -36.89
CA ASN A 366 -28.87 28.62 -36.84
C ASN A 366 -29.36 30.04 -37.17
N ASP A 367 -28.61 31.07 -36.76
CA ASP A 367 -28.92 32.47 -37.08
C ASP A 367 -28.84 32.74 -38.60
N ARG A 368 -27.91 32.08 -39.30
CA ARG A 368 -27.77 32.19 -40.77
C ARG A 368 -28.91 31.52 -41.54
N LEU A 369 -29.53 30.48 -40.99
CA LEU A 369 -30.65 29.77 -41.63
C LEU A 369 -31.97 30.56 -41.55
N LEU A 370 -32.19 31.31 -40.46
CA LEU A 370 -33.38 32.17 -40.28
C LEU A 370 -33.45 33.33 -41.29
N ILE A 371 -32.34 33.66 -41.94
CA ILE A 371 -32.23 34.77 -42.90
C ILE A 371 -32.97 34.51 -44.22
N LYS A 372 -33.40 33.28 -44.50
CA LYS A 372 -33.99 32.90 -45.80
C LYS A 372 -35.49 33.24 -45.97
N ASN A 373 -36.22 33.56 -44.89
CA ASN A 373 -37.66 33.92 -44.94
C ASN A 373 -37.96 35.43 -44.97
N LYS A 374 -36.92 36.29 -45.09
CA LYS A 374 -36.99 37.74 -44.90
C LYS A 374 -37.92 38.50 -45.85
N SER A 375 -38.04 38.08 -47.11
CA SER A 375 -38.75 38.87 -48.14
C SER A 375 -40.27 38.96 -47.92
N CYS A 376 -40.87 37.95 -47.29
CA CYS A 376 -42.31 37.95 -46.99
C CYS A 376 -42.63 38.85 -45.79
N GLU A 377 -41.83 38.76 -44.73
CA GLU A 377 -41.99 39.55 -43.49
C GLU A 377 -41.88 41.06 -43.76
N PHE A 378 -40.98 41.49 -44.66
CA PHE A 378 -40.88 42.90 -45.02
C PHE A 378 -42.12 43.41 -45.74
N VAL A 379 -42.67 42.64 -46.67
CA VAL A 379 -43.86 43.05 -47.42
C VAL A 379 -45.07 43.15 -46.49
N GLU A 380 -45.22 42.20 -45.56
CA GLU A 380 -46.27 42.23 -44.53
C GLU A 380 -46.11 43.42 -43.59
N SER A 381 -44.91 43.64 -43.04
CA SER A 381 -44.66 44.79 -42.13
C SER A 381 -44.88 46.14 -42.81
N LEU A 382 -44.56 46.24 -44.11
CA LEU A 382 -44.80 47.44 -44.91
C LEU A 382 -46.30 47.65 -45.17
N ALA A 383 -47.01 46.58 -45.51
CA ALA A 383 -48.45 46.59 -45.73
C ALA A 383 -49.22 46.97 -44.47
N ASP A 384 -48.80 46.49 -43.30
CA ASP A 384 -49.42 46.83 -42.03
C ASP A 384 -49.28 48.32 -41.69
N ARG A 385 -48.09 48.90 -41.85
CA ARG A 385 -47.86 50.32 -41.50
C ARG A 385 -48.59 51.30 -42.41
N VAL A 386 -48.81 50.95 -43.69
CA VAL A 386 -49.29 51.90 -44.70
C VAL A 386 -50.71 51.60 -45.17
N CYS A 387 -51.08 50.32 -45.27
CA CYS A 387 -52.34 49.88 -45.89
C CYS A 387 -53.46 49.57 -44.89
N ILE A 388 -53.23 49.51 -43.57
CA ILE A 388 -54.30 49.24 -42.58
C ILE A 388 -55.41 50.29 -42.65
N ASP A 389 -55.07 51.58 -42.57
CA ASP A 389 -56.01 52.70 -42.63
C ASP A 389 -56.10 53.33 -44.04
N CYS A 390 -56.09 52.50 -45.10
CA CYS A 390 -56.15 52.95 -46.49
C CYS A 390 -57.48 52.62 -47.15
N GLU A 391 -58.15 53.63 -47.70
CA GLU A 391 -59.44 53.50 -48.40
C GLU A 391 -59.36 52.56 -49.63
N LYS A 392 -58.20 52.45 -50.28
CA LYS A 392 -57.97 51.59 -51.46
C LYS A 392 -57.44 50.18 -51.11
N LYS A 393 -57.34 49.79 -49.84
CA LYS A 393 -56.78 48.49 -49.40
C LYS A 393 -57.40 47.30 -50.14
N ASN A 394 -58.73 47.27 -50.26
CA ASN A 394 -59.47 46.18 -50.88
C ASN A 394 -59.20 46.07 -52.39
N SER A 395 -58.94 47.20 -53.07
CA SER A 395 -58.61 47.19 -54.50
C SER A 395 -57.17 46.70 -54.74
N CYS A 396 -56.21 47.08 -53.91
CA CYS A 396 -54.81 46.69 -54.08
C CYS A 396 -54.59 45.22 -53.70
N TRP A 397 -55.06 44.79 -52.52
CA TRP A 397 -54.76 43.47 -51.98
C TRP A 397 -55.75 42.36 -52.39
N ARG A 398 -57.00 42.67 -52.79
CA ARG A 398 -58.00 41.66 -53.21
C ARG A 398 -58.11 41.49 -54.72
N MET A 399 -58.04 42.58 -55.49
CA MET A 399 -58.17 42.53 -56.95
C MET A 399 -56.83 42.40 -57.68
N ASN A 400 -55.77 43.05 -57.17
CA ASN A 400 -54.47 43.16 -57.85
C ASN A 400 -53.29 42.63 -57.01
N PHE A 401 -53.52 41.60 -56.18
CA PHE A 401 -52.56 41.07 -55.21
C PHE A 401 -51.15 40.87 -55.78
N ASN A 402 -51.03 40.12 -56.88
CA ASN A 402 -49.73 39.76 -57.46
C ASN A 402 -48.95 41.00 -57.96
N SER A 403 -49.66 41.98 -58.53
CA SER A 403 -49.05 43.23 -59.00
C SER A 403 -48.58 44.10 -57.84
N THR A 404 -49.38 44.19 -56.76
CA THR A 404 -49.04 44.97 -55.57
C THR A 404 -47.87 44.33 -54.81
N TYR A 405 -47.88 43.02 -54.63
CA TYR A 405 -46.79 42.28 -53.98
C TYR A 405 -45.45 42.46 -54.71
N ASN A 406 -45.43 42.27 -56.04
CA ASN A 406 -44.21 42.46 -56.85
C ASN A 406 -43.73 43.92 -56.85
N SER A 407 -44.64 44.88 -56.80
CA SER A 407 -44.28 46.30 -56.72
C SER A 407 -43.70 46.66 -55.35
N PHE A 408 -44.24 46.10 -54.26
CA PHE A 408 -43.69 46.24 -52.91
C PHE A 408 -42.30 45.59 -52.81
N GLN A 409 -42.14 44.41 -53.39
CA GLN A 409 -40.84 43.72 -53.42
C GLN A 409 -39.79 44.50 -54.22
N THR A 410 -40.17 45.09 -55.36
CA THR A 410 -39.28 45.96 -56.15
C THR A 410 -38.90 47.23 -55.37
N LEU A 411 -39.85 47.83 -54.66
CA LEU A 411 -39.62 49.02 -53.84
C LEU A 411 -38.67 48.72 -52.67
N ILE A 412 -38.84 47.59 -51.99
CA ILE A 412 -37.94 47.14 -50.92
C ILE A 412 -36.52 46.90 -51.47
N LYS A 413 -36.39 46.21 -52.61
CA LYS A 413 -35.08 45.99 -53.26
C LYS A 413 -34.38 47.31 -53.64
N SER A 414 -35.12 48.27 -54.19
CA SER A 414 -34.54 49.58 -54.52
C SER A 414 -34.13 50.38 -53.27
N ALA A 415 -34.83 50.20 -52.16
CA ALA A 415 -34.48 50.82 -50.88
C ALA A 415 -33.24 50.17 -50.23
N GLU A 416 -32.95 48.90 -50.51
CA GLU A 416 -31.71 48.22 -50.11
C GLU A 416 -30.48 48.75 -50.89
N GLU A 417 -30.66 49.18 -52.14
CA GLU A 417 -29.61 49.74 -53.01
C GLU A 417 -29.37 51.25 -52.81
N GLU A 418 -29.74 51.79 -51.63
CA GLU A 418 -29.59 53.20 -51.22
C GLU A 418 -30.26 54.25 -52.14
N SER A 419 -31.04 53.82 -53.13
CA SER A 419 -31.76 54.66 -54.08
C SER A 419 -33.23 54.22 -54.21
N PRO A 420 -34.13 54.70 -53.32
CA PRO A 420 -35.53 54.28 -53.32
C PRO A 420 -36.24 54.84 -54.55
N ILE A 421 -36.39 54.00 -55.57
CA ILE A 421 -37.11 54.35 -56.78
C ILE A 421 -38.54 53.86 -56.61
N LEU A 422 -39.49 54.79 -56.58
CA LEU A 422 -40.90 54.45 -56.52
C LEU A 422 -41.32 53.84 -57.87
N PRO A 423 -41.80 52.58 -57.91
CA PRO A 423 -42.25 51.99 -59.16
C PRO A 423 -43.42 52.78 -59.75
N LYS A 424 -43.41 53.04 -61.07
CA LYS A 424 -44.45 53.82 -61.78
C LYS A 424 -45.87 53.28 -61.54
N THR A 425 -46.01 51.98 -61.26
CA THR A 425 -47.28 51.33 -60.91
C THR A 425 -47.80 51.76 -59.54
N LEU A 426 -46.92 51.94 -58.56
CA LEU A 426 -47.26 52.40 -57.21
C LEU A 426 -47.52 53.89 -57.20
N GLU A 427 -46.80 54.68 -58.01
CA GLU A 427 -46.97 56.14 -58.17
C GLU A 427 -48.34 56.56 -58.75
N ALA A 428 -48.95 55.69 -59.56
CA ALA A 428 -50.28 55.93 -60.13
C ALA A 428 -51.43 55.39 -59.27
N SER A 429 -51.17 54.44 -58.35
CA SER A 429 -52.22 53.66 -57.67
C SER A 429 -52.34 53.91 -56.16
N CYS A 430 -51.23 54.26 -55.49
CA CYS A 430 -51.24 54.52 -54.06
C CYS A 430 -51.83 55.91 -53.76
N VAL A 431 -52.32 56.15 -52.55
CA VAL A 431 -52.77 57.49 -52.11
C VAL A 431 -51.74 58.11 -51.16
N LYS A 432 -50.93 57.26 -50.51
CA LYS A 432 -49.93 57.63 -49.50
C LYS A 432 -48.50 57.37 -49.98
N HIS A 433 -48.15 57.83 -51.19
CA HIS A 433 -46.85 57.58 -51.82
C HIS A 433 -45.65 57.99 -50.95
N PHE A 434 -45.71 59.18 -50.35
CA PHE A 434 -44.63 59.71 -49.52
C PHE A 434 -44.46 58.90 -48.22
N THR A 435 -45.58 58.51 -47.59
CA THR A 435 -45.57 57.68 -46.37
C THR A 435 -45.08 56.26 -46.67
N LEU A 436 -45.42 55.71 -47.84
CA LEU A 436 -44.96 54.40 -48.30
C LEU A 436 -43.44 54.39 -48.50
N LEU A 437 -42.90 55.38 -49.20
CA LEU A 437 -41.47 55.49 -49.48
C LEU A 437 -40.66 55.69 -48.19
N LYS A 438 -41.11 56.60 -47.31
CA LYS A 438 -40.45 56.82 -46.01
C LYS A 438 -40.52 55.58 -45.12
N SER A 439 -41.67 54.92 -45.04
CA SER A 439 -41.82 53.71 -44.22
C SER A 439 -40.96 52.55 -44.74
N ALA A 440 -40.77 52.44 -46.06
CA ALA A 440 -39.87 51.46 -46.65
C ALA A 440 -38.41 51.74 -46.33
N GLN A 441 -37.97 52.99 -46.48
CA GLN A 441 -36.64 53.40 -46.06
C GLN A 441 -36.41 53.14 -44.58
N ASP A 442 -37.36 53.48 -43.70
CA ASP A 442 -37.25 53.26 -42.26
C ASP A 442 -37.20 51.76 -41.92
N ILE A 443 -37.99 50.91 -42.59
CA ILE A 443 -37.98 49.45 -42.38
C ILE A 443 -36.64 48.85 -42.82
N VAL A 444 -36.17 49.21 -44.01
CA VAL A 444 -34.91 48.69 -44.57
C VAL A 444 -33.72 49.19 -43.75
N THR A 445 -33.67 50.47 -43.40
CA THR A 445 -32.58 51.06 -42.59
C THR A 445 -32.51 50.43 -41.21
N ASN A 446 -33.65 50.29 -40.51
CA ASN A 446 -33.68 49.63 -39.21
C ASN A 446 -33.26 48.15 -39.30
N HIS A 447 -33.62 47.46 -40.38
CA HIS A 447 -33.17 46.11 -40.60
C HIS A 447 -31.66 46.03 -40.85
N ILE A 448 -31.09 46.89 -41.71
CA ILE A 448 -29.64 46.94 -41.97
C ILE A 448 -28.86 47.20 -40.67
N VAL A 449 -29.33 48.13 -39.84
CA VAL A 449 -28.72 48.40 -38.53
C VAL A 449 -28.79 47.17 -37.63
N ASN A 450 -29.96 46.54 -37.52
CA ASN A 450 -30.15 45.35 -36.70
C ASN A 450 -29.36 44.13 -37.21
N SER A 451 -29.25 43.93 -38.53
CA SER A 451 -28.41 42.87 -39.11
C SER A 451 -26.95 43.13 -38.83
N ASN A 452 -26.47 44.36 -39.03
CA ASN A 452 -25.07 44.69 -38.73
C ASN A 452 -24.74 44.44 -37.26
N ILE A 453 -25.64 44.81 -36.33
CA ILE A 453 -25.47 44.51 -34.91
C ILE A 453 -25.41 42.99 -34.66
N LYS A 454 -26.32 42.22 -35.27
CA LYS A 454 -26.33 40.75 -35.15
C LYS A 454 -25.04 40.12 -35.71
N ASP A 455 -24.56 40.59 -36.86
CA ASP A 455 -23.34 40.12 -37.49
C ASP A 455 -22.12 40.42 -36.59
N ARG A 456 -22.05 41.60 -35.96
CA ARG A 456 -20.99 41.90 -34.99
C ARG A 456 -21.06 41.03 -33.73
N PHE A 457 -22.26 40.70 -33.25
CA PHE A 457 -22.40 39.76 -32.14
C PHE A 457 -22.00 38.33 -32.52
N SER A 458 -22.34 37.90 -33.73
CA SER A 458 -21.93 36.63 -34.34
C SER A 458 -20.40 36.52 -34.41
N GLU A 459 -19.74 37.52 -34.99
CA GLU A 459 -18.27 37.61 -35.03
C GLU A 459 -17.66 37.58 -33.62
N GLY A 460 -18.23 38.35 -32.68
CA GLY A 460 -17.78 38.35 -31.29
C GLY A 460 -17.87 36.97 -30.63
N ARG A 461 -18.93 36.21 -30.90
CA ARG A 461 -19.11 34.83 -30.39
C ARG A 461 -18.09 33.87 -31.00
N GLN A 462 -17.82 33.96 -32.31
CA GLN A 462 -16.80 33.14 -32.97
C GLN A 462 -15.42 33.39 -32.36
N ILE A 463 -15.07 34.66 -32.11
CA ILE A 463 -13.81 35.03 -31.46
C ILE A 463 -13.73 34.42 -30.05
N ILE A 464 -14.77 34.58 -29.23
CA ILE A 464 -14.79 34.01 -27.87
C ILE A 464 -14.69 32.48 -27.90
N SER A 465 -15.42 31.81 -28.80
CA SER A 465 -15.35 30.36 -28.97
C SER A 465 -13.92 29.93 -29.30
N SER A 466 -13.26 30.60 -30.24
CA SER A 466 -11.87 30.31 -30.62
C SER A 466 -10.90 30.50 -29.45
N HIS A 467 -11.07 31.55 -28.63
CA HIS A 467 -10.24 31.78 -27.45
C HIS A 467 -10.44 30.69 -26.39
N ILE A 468 -11.68 30.29 -26.12
CA ILE A 468 -11.98 29.21 -25.16
C ILE A 468 -11.40 27.88 -25.63
N ASN A 469 -11.50 27.58 -26.92
CA ASN A 469 -10.89 26.39 -27.51
C ASN A 469 -9.36 26.40 -27.36
N ASN A 470 -8.72 27.54 -27.64
CA ASN A 470 -7.27 27.70 -27.48
C ASN A 470 -6.82 27.55 -26.02
N ILE A 471 -7.61 28.05 -25.05
CA ILE A 471 -7.35 27.86 -23.62
C ILE A 471 -7.47 26.37 -23.26
N SER A 472 -8.52 25.70 -23.72
CA SER A 472 -8.70 24.26 -23.50
C SER A 472 -7.53 23.44 -24.05
N TYR A 473 -7.09 23.73 -25.27
CA TYR A 473 -5.94 23.05 -25.89
C TYR A 473 -4.63 23.31 -25.14
N SER A 474 -4.41 24.56 -24.72
CA SER A 474 -3.23 24.92 -23.92
C SER A 474 -3.23 24.20 -22.57
N LEU A 475 -4.40 24.11 -21.92
CA LEU A 475 -4.56 23.39 -20.67
C LEU A 475 -4.29 21.90 -20.83
N SER A 476 -4.77 21.28 -21.91
CA SER A 476 -4.48 19.87 -22.23
C SER A 476 -2.98 19.63 -22.43
N ASN A 477 -2.28 20.55 -23.11
CA ASN A 477 -0.83 20.43 -23.30
C ASN A 477 -0.07 20.57 -21.98
N VAL A 478 -0.48 21.50 -21.10
CA VAL A 478 0.09 21.64 -19.76
C VAL A 478 -0.15 20.39 -18.92
N LEU A 479 -1.28 19.71 -19.09
CA LEU A 479 -1.57 18.44 -18.40
C LEU A 479 -0.67 17.30 -18.86
N ASP A 480 -0.44 17.20 -20.17
CA ASP A 480 0.47 16.20 -20.73
C ASP A 480 1.93 16.49 -20.36
N GLU A 481 2.31 17.77 -20.28
CA GLU A 481 3.62 18.20 -19.76
C GLU A 481 3.75 17.87 -18.26
N PHE A 482 2.76 18.19 -17.43
CA PHE A 482 2.76 17.85 -15.99
C PHE A 482 2.82 16.34 -15.71
N LYS A 483 2.15 15.53 -16.53
CA LYS A 483 2.25 14.06 -16.47
C LYS A 483 3.70 13.59 -16.70
N ARG A 484 4.41 14.20 -17.64
CA ARG A 484 5.79 13.84 -18.03
C ARG A 484 6.88 14.46 -17.14
N GLU A 485 6.66 15.66 -16.60
CA GLU A 485 7.71 16.47 -15.96
C GLU A 485 8.11 16.02 -14.56
N VAL A 486 7.22 15.39 -13.79
CA VAL A 486 7.54 15.01 -12.41
C VAL A 486 7.94 13.53 -12.35
N THR A 487 9.23 13.27 -12.51
CA THR A 487 9.85 12.01 -12.06
C THR A 487 10.53 12.25 -10.72
N ILE A 488 10.00 11.58 -9.69
CA ILE A 488 10.58 11.64 -8.34
C ILE A 488 11.82 10.74 -8.35
N CYS A 489 12.98 11.33 -8.12
CA CYS A 489 14.24 10.59 -8.00
C CYS A 489 14.53 10.27 -6.53
N SER A 490 13.94 9.17 -6.05
CA SER A 490 14.15 8.61 -4.71
C SER A 490 15.62 8.44 -4.33
N ASP A 491 16.44 7.96 -5.29
CA ASP A 491 17.86 7.69 -5.05
C ASP A 491 18.66 8.95 -4.72
N LEU A 492 18.31 10.08 -5.34
CA LEU A 492 18.94 11.39 -5.12
C LEU A 492 18.59 11.97 -3.75
N GLU A 493 17.33 11.85 -3.34
CA GLU A 493 16.87 12.26 -2.01
C GLU A 493 17.64 11.53 -0.91
N ARG A 494 17.85 10.22 -1.08
CA ARG A 494 18.63 9.42 -0.13
C ARG A 494 20.09 9.85 -0.03
N ILE A 495 20.73 10.17 -1.16
CA ILE A 495 22.13 10.65 -1.19
C ILE A 495 22.24 12.00 -0.47
N VAL A 496 21.28 12.91 -0.71
CA VAL A 496 21.25 14.25 -0.12
C VAL A 496 20.98 14.17 1.39
N LYS A 497 20.01 13.36 1.83
CA LYS A 497 19.76 13.08 3.26
C LYS A 497 21.01 12.56 3.98
N ARG A 498 21.73 11.61 3.37
CA ARG A 498 23.00 11.10 3.91
C ARG A 498 24.08 12.16 3.99
N GLY A 499 24.17 13.04 2.99
CA GLY A 499 25.11 14.17 2.99
C GLY A 499 24.82 15.16 4.11
N LEU A 500 23.57 15.59 4.26
CA LEU A 500 23.14 16.55 5.28
C LEU A 500 23.28 16.02 6.70
N ASN A 501 22.94 14.74 6.92
CA ASN A 501 23.15 14.06 8.20
C ASN A 501 24.64 14.00 8.57
N LYS A 502 25.52 13.76 7.59
CA LYS A 502 26.97 13.75 7.81
C LYS A 502 27.52 15.15 8.13
N SER A 503 26.86 16.19 7.64
CA SER A 503 27.18 17.59 7.90
C SER A 503 26.48 18.16 9.14
N SER A 504 25.71 17.35 9.89
CA SER A 504 24.94 17.78 11.08
C SER A 504 24.02 18.98 10.82
N ILE A 505 23.39 19.04 9.64
CA ILE A 505 22.41 20.08 9.29
C ILE A 505 21.01 19.50 9.53
N GLU A 506 20.25 20.14 10.42
CA GLU A 506 18.84 19.79 10.66
C GLU A 506 17.95 20.21 9.49
N TYR A 507 17.06 19.33 9.07
CA TYR A 507 16.04 19.57 8.06
C TYR A 507 14.73 18.90 8.49
N ASN A 508 13.58 19.49 8.19
CA ASN A 508 12.28 18.87 8.46
C ASN A 508 11.90 17.90 7.35
N ASP A 509 12.04 18.32 6.09
CA ASP A 509 11.73 17.48 4.94
C ASP A 509 12.57 17.85 3.72
N ILE A 510 12.90 16.85 2.91
CA ILE A 510 13.71 17.00 1.68
C ILE A 510 12.92 16.42 0.53
N PHE A 511 12.70 17.22 -0.50
CA PHE A 511 12.03 16.78 -1.71
C PHE A 511 12.93 16.99 -2.93
N CYS A 512 13.28 15.90 -3.60
CA CYS A 512 14.11 15.92 -4.80
C CYS A 512 13.29 15.56 -6.04
N TYR A 513 13.29 16.43 -7.04
CA TYR A 513 12.68 16.15 -8.33
C TYR A 513 13.57 16.63 -9.47
N THR A 514 13.47 15.96 -10.62
CA THR A 514 14.22 16.34 -11.82
C THR A 514 13.34 17.14 -12.74
N ASP A 515 13.79 18.34 -13.10
CA ASP A 515 13.12 19.24 -14.04
C ASP A 515 13.43 18.83 -15.50
N LYS A 516 12.65 19.32 -16.47
CA LYS A 516 12.72 18.96 -17.90
C LYS A 516 14.08 19.15 -18.57
N ASN A 517 14.90 20.02 -18.00
CA ASN A 517 16.27 20.27 -18.44
C ASN A 517 17.29 19.27 -17.87
N GLY A 518 16.83 18.17 -17.25
CA GLY A 518 17.68 17.23 -16.51
C GLY A 518 18.30 17.82 -15.24
N ARG A 519 17.81 18.99 -14.80
CA ARG A 519 18.33 19.69 -13.61
C ARG A 519 17.65 19.12 -12.37
N VAL A 520 18.45 18.65 -11.44
CA VAL A 520 17.96 18.19 -10.14
C VAL A 520 17.63 19.42 -9.30
N LYS A 521 16.38 19.52 -8.85
CA LYS A 521 15.93 20.52 -7.87
C LYS A 521 15.70 19.83 -6.54
N ILE A 522 16.32 20.39 -5.51
CA ILE A 522 16.24 19.90 -4.14
C ILE A 522 15.56 20.99 -3.33
N LYS A 523 14.41 20.68 -2.76
CA LYS A 523 13.70 21.56 -1.83
C LYS A 523 13.97 21.05 -0.41
N LEU A 524 14.49 21.93 0.43
CA LEU A 524 14.72 21.71 1.85
C LEU A 524 13.71 22.55 2.61
N THR A 525 13.06 21.98 3.62
CA THR A 525 12.08 22.63 4.50
C THR A 525 12.43 22.48 5.95
#